data_AF-A0A7S3F8S9-F1
#
_entry.id   AF-A0A7S3F8S9-F1
#
_cell.length_a   1.000
_cell.length_b   1.000
_cell.length_c   1.000
_cell.angle_alpha   90.00
_cell.angle_beta   90.00
_cell.angle_gamma   90.00
#
_symmetry.space_group_name_H-M   'P 1'
#
loop_
_entity.id
_entity.type
_entity.pdbx_description
1 polymer ?
#
loop_
_entity_poly.entity_id
_entity_poly.type
_entity_poly.pdbx_seq_one_letter_code
_entity_poly.pdbx_strand_id
1 'polypeptide(L)'
;HGINFPRPLRAEGLVAPTVLVEEFAEGTPLSVLMARAQGGAEAGSQLDGQLGIGKARDAELAARGLHAFFQMVFQHNFVHGDLHPGNILVAATDGKPLTLTF
;
A
#
# COMPACT_ATOMS: atom_id res chain seq x y z
N HIS A 1 3.40 -5.41 -12.01
CA HIS A 1 4.42 -5.61 -10.96
C HIS A 1 4.42 -4.41 -10.02
N GLY A 2 4.34 -4.64 -8.70
CA GLY A 2 4.33 -3.59 -7.66
C GLY A 2 2.94 -3.16 -7.16
N ILE A 3 1.91 -3.97 -7.41
CA ILE A 3 0.62 -3.94 -6.71
C ILE A 3 0.39 -5.34 -6.16
N ASN A 4 -0.03 -5.43 -4.91
CA ASN A 4 -0.28 -6.67 -4.20
C ASN A 4 -1.66 -6.62 -3.52
N PHE A 5 -2.35 -7.75 -3.48
CA PHE A 5 -3.57 -7.95 -2.71
C PHE A 5 -3.36 -9.23 -1.91
N PRO A 6 -3.30 -9.19 -0.58
CA PRO A 6 -3.02 -10.38 0.21
C PRO A 6 -4.08 -11.45 -0.03
N ARG A 7 -3.64 -12.70 -0.18
CA ARG A 7 -4.57 -13.79 -0.42
C ARG A 7 -5.29 -14.15 0.89
N PRO A 8 -6.63 -14.30 0.88
CA PRO A 8 -7.36 -14.87 2.00
C PRO A 8 -6.94 -16.33 2.26
N LEU A 9 -6.69 -16.68 3.51
CA LEU A 9 -6.29 -18.04 3.92
C LEU A 9 -7.50 -18.97 4.13
N ARG A 10 -8.42 -18.97 3.14
CA ARG A 10 -9.66 -19.77 3.17
C ARG A 10 -9.39 -21.27 3.02
N ALA A 11 -8.44 -21.64 2.16
CA ALA A 11 -8.11 -23.04 1.91
C ALA A 11 -7.48 -23.71 3.14
N GLU A 12 -6.85 -22.91 3.99
CA GLU A 12 -6.21 -23.29 5.23
C GLU A 12 -7.18 -23.38 6.42
N GLY A 13 -8.48 -23.07 6.20
CA GLY A 13 -9.50 -23.12 7.24
C GLY A 13 -9.39 -22.01 8.29
N LEU A 14 -8.66 -20.94 8.00
CA LEU A 14 -8.38 -19.84 8.95
C LEU A 14 -9.37 -18.68 8.88
N VAL A 15 -10.39 -18.76 8.01
CA VAL A 15 -11.39 -17.71 7.80
C VAL A 15 -12.73 -18.14 8.39
N ALA A 16 -13.35 -17.27 9.19
CA ALA A 16 -14.66 -17.47 9.81
C ALA A 16 -15.65 -16.36 9.39
N PRO A 17 -16.97 -16.48 9.63
CA PRO A 17 -17.95 -15.49 9.17
C PRO A 17 -17.69 -14.05 9.62
N THR A 18 -17.01 -13.86 10.76
CA THR A 18 -16.70 -12.54 11.35
C THR A 18 -15.21 -12.26 11.45
N VAL A 19 -14.35 -13.14 10.93
CA VAL A 19 -12.89 -13.02 11.02
C VAL A 19 -12.26 -13.40 9.69
N LEU A 20 -11.53 -12.45 9.10
CA LEU A 20 -10.69 -12.68 7.92
C LEU A 20 -9.24 -12.85 8.38
N VAL A 21 -8.57 -13.87 7.85
CA VAL A 21 -7.13 -14.06 7.97
C VAL A 21 -6.55 -14.14 6.57
N GLU A 22 -5.46 -13.42 6.35
CA GLU A 22 -4.82 -13.22 5.04
C GLU A 22 -3.30 -13.30 5.14
N GLU A 23 -2.63 -13.34 3.99
CA GLU A 23 -1.18 -13.30 3.91
C GLU A 23 -0.62 -12.02 4.56
N PHE A 24 0.50 -12.15 5.27
CA PHE A 24 1.14 -10.99 5.88
C PHE A 24 1.73 -10.07 4.80
N ALA A 25 1.39 -8.78 4.86
CA ALA A 25 1.96 -7.76 4.02
C ALA A 25 2.84 -6.83 4.84
N GLU A 26 4.13 -6.77 4.49
CA GLU A 26 5.06 -5.82 5.07
C GLU A 26 4.95 -4.46 4.37
N GLY A 27 4.96 -3.37 5.14
CA GLY A 27 4.98 -2.02 4.59
C GLY A 27 4.58 -0.94 5.59
N THR A 28 4.66 0.31 5.15
CA THR A 28 4.24 1.49 5.92
C THR A 28 2.92 2.04 5.38
N PRO A 29 1.93 2.37 6.23
CA PRO A 29 0.68 2.96 5.75
C PRO A 29 0.91 4.25 4.95
N LEU A 30 0.19 4.40 3.83
CA LEU A 30 0.29 5.56 2.94
C LEU A 30 -0.07 6.88 3.67
N SER A 31 -0.98 6.83 4.65
CA SER A 31 -1.33 7.98 5.49
C SER A 31 -0.11 8.60 6.20
N VAL A 32 0.85 7.77 6.64
CA VAL A 32 2.08 8.22 7.29
C VAL A 32 2.96 9.00 6.30
N LEU A 33 3.06 8.52 5.06
CA LEU A 33 3.81 9.19 4.00
C LEU A 33 3.12 10.50 3.55
N MET A 34 1.79 10.55 3.56
CA MET A 34 1.04 11.75 3.17
C MET A 34 1.13 12.88 4.21
N ALA A 35 1.14 12.55 5.51
CA ALA A 35 1.29 13.54 6.58
C ALA A 35 2.62 14.32 6.47
N ARG A 36 3.68 13.66 5.96
CA ARG A 36 4.96 14.29 5.64
C ARG A 36 4.86 15.32 4.51
N ALA A 37 4.13 15.01 3.44
CA ALA A 37 4.00 15.91 2.29
C ALA A 37 3.29 17.24 2.64
N GLN A 38 2.46 17.23 3.68
CA GLN A 38 1.70 18.40 4.15
C GLN A 38 2.44 19.25 5.19
N GLY A 39 3.69 18.93 5.52
CA GLY A 39 4.54 19.75 6.40
C GLY A 39 4.26 19.60 7.91
N GLY A 40 3.50 18.59 8.32
CA GLY A 40 3.03 18.40 9.71
C GLY A 40 3.83 17.44 10.58
N ALA A 41 4.89 16.80 10.07
CA ALA A 41 5.72 15.89 10.86
C ALA A 41 7.20 16.26 10.72
N GLU A 42 7.90 16.22 11.86
CA GLU A 42 9.35 16.33 12.03
C GLU A 42 10.09 15.81 10.78
N ALA A 43 10.94 16.69 10.23
CA ALA A 43 11.75 16.41 9.06
C ALA A 43 12.49 15.08 9.23
N GLY A 44 12.18 14.12 8.37
CA GLY A 44 12.83 12.82 8.33
C GLY A 44 12.41 11.93 9.50
N SER A 45 11.22 11.34 9.38
CA SER A 45 11.01 10.06 10.08
C SER A 45 12.17 9.16 9.67
N GLN A 46 12.84 8.51 10.62
CA GLN A 46 13.92 7.57 10.35
C GLN A 46 13.52 6.53 9.27
N LEU A 47 12.21 6.28 9.11
CA LEU A 47 11.62 5.48 8.04
C LEU A 47 11.88 6.01 6.61
N ASP A 48 12.01 7.32 6.38
CA ASP A 48 12.27 7.87 5.04
C ASP A 48 13.64 7.45 4.51
N GLY A 49 14.64 7.45 5.40
CA GLY A 49 15.98 6.95 5.11
C GLY A 49 16.01 5.42 5.02
N GLN A 50 15.14 4.75 5.78
CA GLN A 50 15.10 3.28 5.86
C GLN A 50 14.29 2.63 4.73
N LEU A 51 13.31 3.33 4.16
CA LEU A 51 12.50 2.90 3.01
C LEU A 51 12.98 3.52 1.69
N GLY A 52 13.87 4.52 1.74
CA GLY A 52 14.33 5.22 0.53
C GLY A 52 13.21 5.93 -0.24
N ILE A 53 12.11 6.27 0.44
CA ILE A 53 10.97 6.97 -0.14
C ILE A 53 11.18 8.46 0.13
N GLY A 54 11.73 9.19 -0.83
CA GLY A 54 11.78 10.65 -0.82
C GLY A 54 10.72 11.25 -1.73
N LYS A 55 10.60 12.59 -1.74
CA LYS A 55 9.73 13.34 -2.68
C LYS A 55 9.88 12.89 -4.14
N ALA A 56 11.08 12.43 -4.52
CA ALA A 56 11.36 11.90 -5.85
C ALA A 56 10.50 10.67 -6.23
N ARG A 57 9.94 9.93 -5.27
CA ARG A 57 9.11 8.75 -5.51
C ARG A 57 7.61 9.00 -5.33
N ASP A 58 7.20 10.22 -4.98
CA ASP A 58 5.77 10.58 -4.84
C ASP A 58 5.02 10.39 -6.17
N ALA A 59 5.67 10.74 -7.29
CA ALA A 59 5.10 10.53 -8.62
C ALA A 59 4.93 9.04 -8.96
N GLU A 60 5.89 8.19 -8.56
CA GLU A 60 5.77 6.74 -8.74
C GLU A 60 4.61 6.19 -7.90
N LEU A 61 4.48 6.64 -6.66
CA LEU A 61 3.40 6.28 -5.74
C LEU A 61 2.02 6.63 -6.30
N ALA A 62 1.86 7.87 -6.77
CA ALA A 62 0.62 8.34 -7.39
C ALA A 62 0.29 7.56 -8.66
N ALA A 63 1.27 7.34 -9.54
CA ALA A 63 1.08 6.58 -10.78
C ALA A 63 0.65 5.13 -10.51
N ARG A 64 1.25 4.48 -9.51
CA ARG A 64 0.89 3.12 -9.09
C ARG A 64 -0.49 3.05 -8.45
N GLY A 65 -0.82 4.01 -7.59
CA GLY A 65 -2.16 4.09 -6.98
C GLY A 65 -3.26 4.25 -8.03
N LEU A 66 -3.04 5.12 -9.02
CA LEU A 66 -3.96 5.29 -10.14
C LEU A 66 -4.08 4.03 -11.00
N HIS A 67 -2.95 3.35 -11.27
CA HIS A 67 -2.97 2.08 -12.00
C HIS A 67 -3.78 1.01 -11.26
N ALA A 68 -3.55 0.85 -9.95
CA ALA A 68 -4.30 -0.09 -9.11
C ALA A 68 -5.80 0.22 -9.13
N PHE A 69 -6.16 1.50 -9.03
CA PHE A 69 -7.55 1.94 -9.13
C PHE A 69 -8.19 1.50 -10.45
N PHE A 70 -7.53 1.73 -11.59
CA PHE A 70 -8.05 1.29 -12.88
C PHE A 70 -8.09 -0.22 -13.04
N GLN A 71 -7.15 -0.97 -12.46
CA GLN A 71 -7.24 -2.44 -12.45
C GLN A 71 -8.47 -2.92 -11.67
N MET A 72 -8.72 -2.35 -10.49
CA MET A 72 -9.93 -2.65 -9.71
C MET A 72 -11.20 -2.38 -10.52
N VAL A 73 -11.32 -1.19 -11.11
CA VAL A 73 -12.50 -0.79 -11.89
C VAL A 73 -12.67 -1.65 -13.14
N PHE A 74 -11.66 -1.73 -14.00
CA PHE A 74 -11.83 -2.25 -15.36
C PHE A 74 -11.52 -3.73 -15.51
N GLN A 75 -10.66 -4.30 -14.65
CA GLN A 75 -10.31 -5.73 -14.75
C GLN A 75 -11.13 -6.56 -13.77
N HIS A 76 -11.29 -6.07 -12.54
CA HIS A 76 -11.98 -6.83 -11.49
C HIS A 76 -13.47 -6.51 -11.42
N ASN A 77 -13.93 -5.42 -12.05
CA ASN A 77 -15.31 -4.93 -12.00
C ASN A 77 -15.80 -4.63 -10.58
N PHE A 78 -14.87 -4.43 -9.64
CA PHE A 78 -15.16 -4.10 -8.24
C PHE A 78 -14.13 -3.09 -7.75
N VAL A 79 -14.58 -2.05 -7.05
CA VAL A 79 -13.71 -1.12 -6.33
C VAL A 79 -13.69 -1.54 -4.87
N HIS A 80 -12.53 -1.47 -4.22
CA HIS A 80 -12.46 -1.61 -2.77
C HIS A 80 -13.33 -0.53 -2.13
N GLY A 81 -14.29 -0.92 -1.29
CA GLY A 81 -15.24 0.03 -0.67
C GLY A 81 -14.56 1.08 0.22
N ASP A 82 -13.33 0.81 0.63
CA ASP A 82 -12.51 1.68 1.47
C ASP A 82 -11.06 1.74 0.97
N LEU A 83 -10.73 2.79 0.23
CA LEU A 83 -9.36 3.13 -0.19
C LEU A 83 -8.73 4.17 0.74
N HIS A 84 -9.10 4.18 2.03
CA HIS A 84 -8.49 5.06 3.00
C HIS A 84 -6.96 4.85 3.01
N PRO A 85 -6.14 5.93 2.97
CA PRO A 85 -4.69 5.81 2.92
C PRO A 85 -4.06 5.02 4.07
N GLY A 86 -4.79 4.84 5.18
CA GLY A 86 -4.37 3.98 6.28
C GLY A 86 -4.40 2.47 5.97
N ASN A 87 -5.20 2.04 4.99
CA ASN A 87 -5.33 0.64 4.60
C ASN A 87 -4.35 0.25 3.47
N ILE A 88 -3.69 1.24 2.86
CA ILE A 88 -2.75 1.01 1.76
C ILE A 88 -1.34 0.98 2.34
N LEU A 89 -0.65 -0.14 2.21
CA LEU A 89 0.75 -0.27 2.64
C LEU A 89 1.71 0.01 1.49
N VAL A 90 2.77 0.74 1.79
CA VAL A 90 3.85 1.06 0.86
C VAL A 90 5.12 0.36 1.33
N ALA A 91 5.68 -0.48 0.47
CA ALA A 91 6.96 -1.14 0.69
C ALA A 91 7.96 -0.72 -0.39
N ALA A 92 9.21 -0.53 0.05
CA ALA A 92 10.32 -0.18 -0.80
C ALA A 92 11.53 -1.02 -0.43
N THR A 93 12.23 -1.51 -1.45
CA THR A 93 13.51 -2.19 -1.30
C THR A 93 14.50 -1.49 -2.21
N ASP A 94 15.74 -1.32 -1.76
CA ASP A 94 16.78 -0.65 -2.54
C ASP A 94 16.91 -1.27 -3.94
N GLY A 95 16.89 -0.40 -4.96
CA GLY A 95 16.96 -0.79 -6.37
C GLY A 95 15.70 -1.45 -6.93
N LYS A 96 14.60 -1.57 -6.16
CA LYS A 96 13.33 -2.14 -6.63
C LYS A 96 12.22 -1.08 -6.74
N PRO A 97 11.25 -1.29 -7.65
CA PRO A 97 10.09 -0.43 -7.74
C PRO A 97 9.22 -0.52 -6.48
N LEU A 98 8.48 0.55 -6.16
CA LEU A 98 7.58 0.57 -4.99
C LEU A 98 6.51 -0.52 -5.15
N THR A 99 6.15 -1.14 -4.03
CA THR A 99 5.01 -2.05 -3.96
C THR A 99 3.90 -1.41 -3.13
N LEU A 100 2.69 -1.37 -3.69
CA LEU A 100 1.48 -0.99 -2.99
C LEU A 100 0.67 -2.23 -2.67
N THR A 101 0.35 -2.42 -1.40
CA THR A 101 -0.58 -3.45 -0.96
C THR A 101 -1.89 -2.79 -0.55
N PHE A 102 -2.99 -3.32 -1.06
CA PHE A 102 -4.36 -2.87 -0.79
C PHE A 102 -5.13 -3.95 -0.04
#